data_AF-A0A4S2F980-F1
#
_entry.id   AF-A0A4S2F980-F1
#
_cell.length_a   1.000
_cell.length_b   1.000
_cell.length_c   1.000
_cell.angle_alpha   90.00
_cell.angle_beta   90.00
_cell.angle_gamma   90.00
#
_symmetry.space_group_name_H-M   'P 1'
#
loop_
_entity.id
_entity.type
_entity.pdbx_description
1 polymer ?
#
loop_
_entity_poly.entity_id
_entity_poly.type
_entity_poly.pdbx_seq_one_letter_code
_entity_poly.pdbx_strand_id
1 'polypeptide(L)'
;LNDRFEHRRSKQITRELEKKYGLHPAERKERAERPELKKVDYAAGDVKHQIGNTVKAACYGYRFQSFGEYKALLAAYNVCAEEVKGEVNGKPYQGIVYSAMNDKGEKAGNPVKASRIGKSVGYEAVQRRMEKSGEAIRNGKLKERTRKIVATAMQTTRSRKELEQQLKKQGIDVVFRQNDSGRIYGVTFIDHDSRVVLN
;
A
#
# COMPACT_ATOMS: atom_id res chain seq x y z
N LEU A 1 -40.60 7.54 27.37
CA LEU A 1 -40.15 7.78 25.98
C LEU A 1 -39.72 6.45 25.37
N ASN A 2 -40.04 6.18 24.11
CA ASN A 2 -39.95 4.85 23.51
C ASN A 2 -38.71 4.76 22.61
N ASP A 3 -37.65 4.10 23.08
CA ASP A 3 -36.31 4.05 22.44
C ASP A 3 -36.22 3.18 21.18
N ARG A 4 -37.32 2.49 20.81
CA ARG A 4 -37.36 1.51 19.71
C ARG A 4 -37.02 2.07 18.33
N PHE A 5 -36.91 3.39 18.17
CA PHE A 5 -36.63 4.04 16.87
C PHE A 5 -35.49 5.06 16.90
N GLU A 6 -34.75 5.22 18.00
CA GLU A 6 -33.69 6.23 18.11
C GLU A 6 -32.62 6.08 17.02
N HIS A 7 -32.18 4.84 16.75
CA HIS A 7 -31.19 4.58 15.72
C HIS A 7 -31.65 5.00 14.31
N ARG A 8 -32.95 4.86 14.01
CA ARG A 8 -33.54 5.29 12.72
C ARG A 8 -33.61 6.82 12.64
N ARG A 9 -34.08 7.47 13.71
CA ARG A 9 -34.19 8.93 13.80
C ARG A 9 -32.82 9.60 13.76
N SER A 10 -31.85 9.09 14.52
CA SER A 10 -30.47 9.56 14.52
C SER A 10 -29.86 9.47 13.11
N LYS A 11 -30.01 8.33 12.43
CA LYS A 11 -29.54 8.19 11.04
C LYS A 11 -30.18 9.17 10.07
N GLN A 12 -31.48 9.41 10.21
CA GLN A 12 -32.20 10.35 9.36
C GLN A 12 -31.70 11.78 9.57
N ILE A 13 -31.53 12.20 10.82
CA ILE A 13 -30.99 13.51 11.18
C ILE A 13 -29.57 13.68 10.61
N THR A 14 -28.70 12.68 10.74
CA THR A 14 -27.33 12.74 10.17
C THR A 14 -27.37 12.92 8.66
N ARG A 15 -28.21 12.18 7.93
CA ARG A 15 -28.37 12.32 6.47
C ARG A 15 -28.92 13.70 6.07
N GLU A 16 -29.85 14.24 6.84
CA GLU A 16 -30.41 15.58 6.60
C GLU A 16 -29.35 16.67 6.79
N LEU A 17 -28.51 16.55 7.84
CA LEU A 17 -27.38 17.45 8.06
C LEU A 17 -26.33 17.33 6.95
N GLU A 18 -26.00 16.12 6.53
CA GLU A 18 -25.07 15.88 5.41
C GLU A 18 -25.55 16.56 4.13
N LYS A 19 -26.84 16.43 3.79
CA LYS A 19 -27.43 17.08 2.61
C LYS A 19 -27.48 18.59 2.74
N LYS A 20 -27.89 19.11 3.92
CA LYS A 20 -28.03 20.55 4.17
C LYS A 20 -26.70 21.30 4.06
N TYR A 21 -25.62 20.68 4.52
CA TYR A 21 -24.30 21.31 4.59
C TYR A 21 -23.29 20.77 3.57
N GLY A 22 -23.71 19.91 2.64
CA GLY A 22 -22.83 19.31 1.64
C GLY A 22 -21.72 18.43 2.25
N LEU A 23 -21.97 17.80 3.40
CA LEU A 23 -20.98 16.97 4.09
C LEU A 23 -20.88 15.59 3.43
N HIS A 24 -19.74 14.93 3.65
CA HIS A 24 -19.56 13.56 3.19
C HIS A 24 -20.50 12.60 3.94
N PRO A 25 -21.25 11.74 3.22
CA PRO A 25 -22.12 10.77 3.85
C PRO A 25 -21.37 9.82 4.79
N ALA A 26 -21.87 9.65 6.02
CA ALA A 26 -21.32 8.75 7.04
C ALA A 26 -21.65 7.28 6.77
N GLU A 27 -22.52 6.98 5.80
CA GLU A 27 -22.88 5.61 5.45
C GLU A 27 -21.72 4.84 4.79
N ARG A 28 -21.51 3.61 5.25
CA ARG A 28 -20.58 2.67 4.61
C ARG A 28 -21.10 2.37 3.20
N LYS A 29 -20.41 2.88 2.18
CA LYS A 29 -20.53 2.40 0.81
C LYS A 29 -20.22 0.90 0.77
N GLU A 30 -20.94 0.17 -0.08
CA GLU A 30 -20.64 -1.23 -0.37
C GLU A 30 -19.17 -1.37 -0.75
N ARG A 31 -18.50 -2.29 -0.05
CA ARG A 31 -17.06 -2.45 -0.13
C ARG A 31 -16.78 -3.41 -1.27
N ALA A 32 -16.15 -2.94 -2.34
CA ALA A 32 -15.64 -3.82 -3.38
C ALA A 32 -14.76 -4.91 -2.72
N GLU A 33 -14.94 -6.17 -3.13
CA GLU A 33 -14.19 -7.32 -2.58
C GLU A 33 -12.66 -7.13 -2.71
N ARG A 34 -12.23 -6.30 -3.66
CA ARG A 34 -10.84 -5.92 -3.88
C ARG A 34 -10.75 -4.41 -4.10
N PRO A 35 -10.38 -3.61 -3.08
CA PRO A 35 -10.16 -2.19 -3.28
C PRO A 35 -9.05 -1.99 -4.32
N GLU A 36 -9.31 -1.08 -5.26
CA GLU A 36 -8.34 -0.66 -6.27
C GLU A 36 -7.12 -0.02 -5.58
N LEU A 37 -5.92 -0.35 -6.04
CA LEU A 37 -4.70 0.23 -5.51
C LEU A 37 -4.52 1.63 -6.12
N LYS A 38 -4.72 2.67 -5.31
CA LYS A 38 -4.66 4.07 -5.72
C LYS A 38 -3.50 4.80 -5.07
N LYS A 39 -2.92 5.74 -5.83
CA LYS A 39 -1.85 6.63 -5.35
C LYS A 39 -2.46 7.60 -4.34
N VAL A 40 -1.75 7.83 -3.23
CA VAL A 40 -2.18 8.82 -2.23
C VAL A 40 -1.87 10.22 -2.75
N ASP A 41 -2.90 11.05 -2.81
CA ASP A 41 -2.80 12.49 -3.06
C ASP A 41 -2.91 13.23 -1.72
N TYR A 42 -1.76 13.67 -1.22
CA TYR A 42 -1.69 14.41 0.04
C TYR A 42 -2.44 15.74 -0.02
N ALA A 43 -2.38 16.43 -1.16
CA ALA A 43 -2.97 17.76 -1.33
C ALA A 43 -4.51 17.72 -1.38
N ALA A 44 -5.08 16.60 -1.84
CA ALA A 44 -6.54 16.40 -1.88
C ALA A 44 -7.20 16.21 -0.50
N GLY A 45 -6.44 16.06 0.59
CA GLY A 45 -7.00 15.85 1.93
C GLY A 45 -7.48 14.42 2.19
N ASP A 46 -8.18 14.17 3.31
CA ASP A 46 -8.60 12.83 3.76
C ASP A 46 -7.47 11.76 3.72
N VAL A 47 -6.24 12.20 3.99
CA VAL A 47 -5.01 11.44 3.76
C VAL A 47 -5.00 10.13 4.55
N LYS A 48 -5.55 10.12 5.77
CA LYS A 48 -5.64 8.90 6.59
C LYS A 48 -6.49 7.83 5.92
N HIS A 49 -7.62 8.21 5.31
CA HIS A 49 -8.48 7.27 4.60
C HIS A 49 -7.81 6.76 3.33
N GLN A 50 -7.17 7.66 2.57
CA GLN A 50 -6.42 7.31 1.37
C GLN A 50 -5.30 6.30 1.68
N ILE A 51 -4.42 6.61 2.64
CA ILE A 51 -3.38 5.69 3.14
C ILE A 51 -4.02 4.36 3.51
N GLY A 52 -5.09 4.40 4.31
CA GLY A 52 -5.79 3.22 4.79
C GLY A 52 -6.33 2.31 3.69
N ASN A 53 -6.80 2.87 2.58
CA ASN A 53 -7.26 2.10 1.43
C ASN A 53 -6.09 1.54 0.61
N THR A 54 -5.07 2.35 0.35
CA THR A 54 -3.86 1.95 -0.38
C THR A 54 -3.14 0.80 0.31
N VAL A 55 -2.90 0.88 1.63
CA VAL A 55 -2.22 -0.19 2.38
C VAL A 55 -3.04 -1.48 2.43
N LYS A 56 -4.38 -1.39 2.50
CA LYS A 56 -5.25 -2.57 2.43
C LYS A 56 -5.22 -3.20 1.04
N ALA A 57 -5.32 -2.39 -0.01
CA ALA A 57 -5.25 -2.84 -1.40
C ALA A 57 -3.90 -3.49 -1.71
N ALA A 58 -2.79 -2.91 -1.25
CA ALA A 58 -1.45 -3.47 -1.42
C ALA A 58 -1.30 -4.80 -0.68
N CYS A 59 -1.63 -4.83 0.62
CA CYS A 59 -1.45 -6.00 1.46
C CYS A 59 -2.27 -7.21 0.98
N TYR A 60 -3.51 -7.00 0.50
CA TYR A 60 -4.37 -8.08 0.02
C TYR A 60 -4.21 -8.38 -1.47
N GLY A 61 -3.95 -7.35 -2.27
CA GLY A 61 -3.91 -7.42 -3.72
C GLY A 61 -2.61 -7.98 -4.27
N TYR A 62 -1.49 -7.81 -3.56
CA TYR A 62 -0.15 -8.18 -4.05
C TYR A 62 0.53 -9.25 -3.20
N ARG A 63 1.40 -10.02 -3.83
CA ARG A 63 2.28 -11.00 -3.19
C ARG A 63 3.69 -10.40 -3.09
N PHE A 64 4.27 -10.46 -1.90
CA PHE A 64 5.61 -9.97 -1.58
C PHE A 64 6.20 -10.86 -0.49
N GLN A 65 7.50 -11.11 -0.51
CA GLN A 65 8.21 -12.03 0.40
C GLN A 65 8.95 -11.30 1.52
N SER A 66 9.15 -9.99 1.38
CA SER A 66 9.91 -9.18 2.32
C SER A 66 9.27 -7.82 2.60
N PHE A 67 9.60 -7.24 3.75
CA PHE A 67 9.11 -5.91 4.10
C PHE A 67 9.70 -4.84 3.17
N GLY A 68 10.89 -5.08 2.62
CA GLY A 68 11.49 -4.24 1.58
C GLY A 68 10.65 -4.17 0.31
N GLU A 69 10.16 -5.31 -0.17
CA GLU A 69 9.24 -5.37 -1.32
C GLU A 69 7.91 -4.68 -1.02
N TYR A 70 7.35 -4.90 0.18
CA TYR A 70 6.12 -4.22 0.60
C TYR A 70 6.31 -2.70 0.66
N LYS A 71 7.42 -2.21 1.20
CA LYS A 71 7.77 -0.77 1.20
C LYS A 71 7.90 -0.23 -0.22
N ALA A 72 8.57 -0.94 -1.12
CA ALA A 72 8.73 -0.51 -2.51
C ALA A 72 7.37 -0.42 -3.24
N LEU A 73 6.49 -1.41 -3.03
CA LEU A 73 5.13 -1.36 -3.54
C LEU A 73 4.39 -0.13 -3.00
N LEU A 74 4.39 0.09 -1.69
CA LEU A 74 3.71 1.26 -1.11
C LEU A 74 4.31 2.59 -1.61
N ALA A 75 5.62 2.63 -1.84
CA ALA A 75 6.30 3.83 -2.30
C ALA A 75 5.87 4.25 -3.71
N ALA A 76 5.64 3.29 -4.61
CA ALA A 76 5.07 3.57 -5.93
C ALA A 76 3.69 4.26 -5.86
N TYR A 77 3.00 4.14 -4.71
CA TYR A 77 1.69 4.72 -4.45
C TYR A 77 1.71 5.86 -3.41
N ASN A 78 2.86 6.52 -3.22
CA ASN A 78 3.05 7.64 -2.28
C ASN A 78 2.80 7.27 -0.81
N VAL A 79 3.12 6.04 -0.40
CA VAL A 79 3.03 5.63 1.00
C VAL A 79 4.38 5.11 1.50
N CYS A 80 4.88 5.71 2.58
CA CYS A 80 6.01 5.21 3.35
C CYS A 80 5.50 4.26 4.44
N ALA A 81 6.22 3.16 4.70
CA ALA A 81 5.95 2.26 5.81
C ALA A 81 7.22 2.01 6.63
N GLU A 82 7.09 2.10 7.95
CA GLU A 82 8.19 1.95 8.90
C GLU A 82 7.81 0.96 9.99
N GLU A 83 8.66 -0.03 10.23
CA GLU A 83 8.55 -0.90 11.40
C GLU A 83 8.97 -0.12 12.64
N VAL A 84 8.11 -0.14 13.65
CA VAL A 84 8.39 0.44 14.96
C VAL A 84 8.43 -0.67 15.98
N LYS A 85 9.43 -0.64 16.85
CA LYS A 85 9.57 -1.55 17.98
C LYS A 85 9.67 -0.73 19.25
N GLY A 86 9.12 -1.23 20.34
CA GLY A 86 9.20 -0.58 21.63
C GLY A 86 8.66 -1.47 22.74
N GLU A 87 8.47 -0.87 23.90
CA GLU A 87 7.97 -1.56 25.09
C GLU A 87 6.89 -0.70 25.75
N VAL A 88 5.83 -1.33 26.25
CA VAL A 88 4.80 -0.68 27.08
C VAL A 88 4.53 -1.58 28.26
N ASN A 89 4.73 -1.07 29.49
CA ASN A 89 4.52 -1.81 30.73
C ASN A 89 5.26 -3.17 30.76
N GLY A 90 6.53 -3.21 30.35
CA GLY A 90 7.31 -4.46 30.31
C GLY A 90 6.98 -5.39 29.13
N LYS A 91 6.02 -5.03 28.27
CA LYS A 91 5.62 -5.85 27.12
C LYS A 91 6.20 -5.27 25.83
N PRO A 92 7.08 -6.00 25.13
CA PRO A 92 7.55 -5.55 23.83
C PRO A 92 6.39 -5.52 22.84
N TYR A 93 6.37 -4.51 21.98
CA TYR A 93 5.44 -4.43 20.87
C TYR A 93 6.18 -4.16 19.56
N GLN A 94 5.61 -4.67 18.48
CA GLN A 94 6.07 -4.43 17.12
C GLN A 94 4.89 -3.92 16.30
N GLY A 95 5.10 -2.83 15.59
CA GLY A 95 4.06 -2.13 14.85
C GLY A 95 4.56 -1.63 13.51
N ILE A 96 3.63 -1.11 12.72
CA ILE A 96 3.93 -0.40 11.48
C ILE A 96 3.32 1.00 11.57
N VAL A 97 4.08 1.99 11.15
CA VAL A 97 3.62 3.36 10.94
C VAL A 97 3.63 3.66 9.44
N TYR A 98 2.52 4.20 8.95
CA TYR A 98 2.37 4.59 7.55
C TYR A 98 2.33 6.11 7.42
N SER A 99 2.98 6.67 6.42
CA SER A 99 2.95 8.11 6.13
C SER A 99 2.71 8.33 4.64
N ALA A 100 2.04 9.42 4.26
CA ALA A 100 2.01 9.82 2.85
C ALA A 100 3.39 10.32 2.42
N MET A 101 3.66 10.31 1.13
CA MET A 101 4.85 10.92 0.53
C MET A 101 4.45 11.96 -0.52
N ASN A 102 5.27 12.99 -0.66
CA ASN A 102 5.18 13.95 -1.75
C ASN A 102 5.83 13.38 -3.03
N ASP A 103 5.77 14.14 -4.13
CA ASP A 103 6.35 13.71 -5.41
C ASP A 103 7.89 13.61 -5.40
N LYS A 104 8.54 14.14 -4.37
CA LYS A 104 9.99 13.98 -4.14
C LYS A 104 10.33 12.72 -3.33
N GLY A 105 9.32 11.96 -2.89
CA GLY A 105 9.50 10.78 -2.03
C GLY A 105 9.74 11.10 -0.56
N GLU A 106 9.54 12.36 -0.14
CA GLU A 106 9.67 12.79 1.25
C GLU A 106 8.34 12.61 1.98
N LYS A 107 8.38 12.31 3.29
CA LYS A 107 7.16 12.14 4.09
C LYS A 107 6.35 13.44 4.14
N ALA A 108 5.06 13.34 3.90
CA ALA A 108 4.11 14.45 3.95
C ALA A 108 3.02 14.17 5.00
N GLY A 109 2.80 15.16 5.87
CA GLY A 109 1.76 15.13 6.89
C GLY A 109 1.99 14.14 8.04
N ASN A 110 0.91 13.85 8.76
CA ASN A 110 0.98 13.12 10.01
C ASN A 110 1.04 11.60 9.80
N PRO A 111 1.95 10.90 10.50
CA PRO A 111 2.02 9.45 10.47
C PRO A 111 0.76 8.79 11.04
N VAL A 112 0.36 7.68 10.44
CA VAL A 112 -0.79 6.87 10.84
C VAL A 112 -0.31 5.50 11.32
N LYS A 113 -0.49 5.22 12.61
CA LYS A 113 -0.25 3.89 13.18
C LYS A 113 -1.16 2.85 12.52
N ALA A 114 -0.63 1.70 12.14
CA ALA A 114 -1.41 0.61 11.53
C ALA A 114 -2.62 0.19 12.39
N SER A 115 -2.49 0.22 13.72
CA SER A 115 -3.59 -0.06 14.66
C SER A 115 -4.77 0.90 14.53
N ARG A 116 -4.55 2.13 14.04
CA ARG A 116 -5.61 3.11 13.74
C ARG A 116 -6.25 2.92 12.35
N ILE A 117 -5.70 2.04 11.51
CA ILE A 117 -6.23 1.71 10.18
C ILE A 117 -7.02 0.39 10.20
N GLY A 118 -6.46 -0.61 10.88
CA GLY A 118 -7.08 -1.93 11.06
C GLY A 118 -6.06 -3.05 11.23
N LYS A 119 -6.45 -4.13 11.93
CA LYS A 119 -5.59 -5.29 12.21
C LYS A 119 -5.01 -5.95 10.95
N SER A 120 -5.71 -5.86 9.82
CA SER A 120 -5.33 -6.41 8.52
C SER A 120 -4.03 -5.87 7.93
N VAL A 121 -3.58 -4.70 8.38
CA VAL A 121 -2.38 -4.03 7.86
C VAL A 121 -1.38 -3.74 8.98
N GLY A 122 -1.58 -4.39 10.13
CA GLY A 122 -0.64 -4.40 11.24
C GLY A 122 0.53 -5.34 11.00
N TYR A 123 1.54 -5.24 11.86
CA TYR A 123 2.79 -5.98 11.77
C TYR A 123 2.57 -7.48 11.54
N GLU A 124 1.86 -8.17 12.42
CA GLU A 124 1.62 -9.62 12.30
C GLU A 124 0.88 -10.02 11.02
N ALA A 125 -0.07 -9.20 10.56
CA ALA A 125 -0.83 -9.50 9.35
C ALA A 125 0.07 -9.38 8.10
N VAL A 126 0.96 -8.39 8.07
CA VAL A 126 1.94 -8.23 7.00
C VAL A 126 2.96 -9.37 7.04
N GLN A 127 3.45 -9.78 8.23
CA GLN A 127 4.35 -10.94 8.38
C GLN A 127 3.72 -12.23 7.82
N ARG A 128 2.50 -12.58 8.25
CA ARG A 128 1.78 -13.75 7.71
C ARG A 128 1.55 -13.66 6.19
N ARG A 129 1.30 -12.45 5.68
CA ARG A 129 1.17 -12.23 4.24
C ARG A 129 2.48 -12.50 3.51
N MET A 130 3.62 -12.12 4.08
CA MET A 130 4.94 -12.38 3.51
C MET A 130 5.25 -13.86 3.42
N GLU A 131 5.01 -14.59 4.50
CA GLU A 131 5.22 -16.05 4.56
C GLU A 131 4.37 -16.76 3.49
N LYS A 132 3.05 -16.53 3.49
CA LYS A 132 2.13 -17.13 2.53
C LYS A 132 2.44 -16.76 1.08
N SER A 133 2.81 -15.50 0.84
CA SER A 133 3.21 -15.05 -0.49
C SER A 133 4.52 -15.72 -0.93
N GLY A 134 5.46 -15.92 -0.01
CA GLY A 134 6.74 -16.56 -0.31
C GLY A 134 6.60 -18.04 -0.68
N GLU A 135 5.69 -18.76 -0.06
CA GLU A 135 5.32 -20.11 -0.49
C GLU A 135 4.67 -20.11 -1.87
N ALA A 136 3.68 -19.25 -2.10
CA ALA A 136 2.98 -19.16 -3.38
C ALA A 136 3.92 -18.77 -4.54
N ILE A 137 4.86 -17.86 -4.31
CA ILE A 137 5.83 -17.42 -5.32
C ILE A 137 6.81 -18.56 -5.65
N ARG A 138 7.30 -19.30 -4.65
CA ARG A 138 8.20 -20.45 -4.85
C ARG A 138 7.49 -21.58 -5.60
N ASN A 139 6.31 -21.99 -5.14
CA ASN A 139 5.62 -23.16 -5.69
C ASN A 139 4.97 -22.87 -7.05
N GLY A 140 4.47 -21.65 -7.25
CA GLY A 140 3.78 -21.25 -8.47
C GLY A 140 4.68 -20.78 -9.61
N LYS A 141 6.01 -20.83 -9.47
CA LYS A 141 6.98 -20.29 -10.44
C LYS A 141 6.64 -18.85 -10.88
N LEU A 142 6.09 -18.05 -9.97
CA LEU A 142 5.55 -16.72 -10.29
C LEU A 142 6.64 -15.71 -10.70
N LYS A 143 7.91 -16.04 -10.45
CA LYS A 143 9.06 -15.21 -10.86
C LYS A 143 9.39 -15.33 -12.36
N GLU A 144 9.01 -16.43 -13.02
CA GLU A 144 9.54 -16.77 -14.34
C GLU A 144 9.09 -15.79 -15.43
N ARG A 145 7.82 -15.37 -15.42
CA ARG A 145 7.31 -14.36 -16.37
C ARG A 145 8.09 -13.06 -16.23
N THR A 146 8.11 -12.49 -15.02
CA THR A 146 8.78 -11.21 -14.74
C THR A 146 10.27 -11.29 -15.08
N ARG A 147 10.95 -12.38 -14.69
CA ARG A 147 12.38 -12.60 -14.99
C ARG A 147 12.66 -12.60 -16.49
N LYS A 148 11.85 -13.28 -17.30
CA LYS A 148 12.02 -13.30 -18.77
C LYS A 148 11.86 -11.91 -19.36
N ILE A 149 10.81 -11.18 -18.98
CA ILE A 149 10.55 -9.83 -19.47
C ILE A 149 11.69 -8.88 -19.10
N VAL A 150 12.15 -8.92 -17.84
CA VAL A 150 13.28 -8.11 -17.37
C VAL A 150 14.56 -8.45 -18.12
N ALA A 151 14.86 -9.74 -18.31
CA ALA A 151 16.07 -10.16 -19.03
C ALA A 151 16.08 -9.65 -20.48
N THR A 152 14.95 -9.72 -21.18
CA THR A 152 14.81 -9.19 -22.55
C THR A 152 14.95 -7.67 -22.57
N ALA A 153 14.31 -6.95 -21.64
CA ALA A 153 14.39 -5.50 -21.58
C ALA A 153 15.84 -5.04 -21.33
N MET A 154 16.55 -5.67 -20.39
CA MET A 154 17.96 -5.38 -20.09
C MET A 154 18.89 -5.56 -21.29
N GLN A 155 18.60 -6.49 -22.20
CA GLN A 155 19.41 -6.70 -23.42
C GLN A 155 19.17 -5.63 -24.49
N THR A 156 18.00 -4.97 -24.48
CA THR A 156 17.59 -4.06 -25.56
C THR A 156 17.64 -2.58 -25.17
N THR A 157 17.75 -2.27 -23.87
CA THR A 157 17.78 -0.91 -23.35
C THR A 157 19.20 -0.45 -23.04
N ARG A 158 19.51 0.83 -23.31
CA ARG A 158 20.82 1.42 -23.04
C ARG A 158 20.83 2.42 -21.89
N SER A 159 19.66 2.72 -21.32
CA SER A 159 19.54 3.62 -20.17
C SER A 159 18.48 3.13 -19.19
N ARG A 160 18.59 3.59 -17.94
CA ARG A 160 17.58 3.33 -16.89
C ARG A 160 16.18 3.77 -17.32
N LYS A 161 16.07 4.94 -17.94
CA LYS A 161 14.79 5.50 -18.38
C LYS A 161 14.14 4.64 -19.47
N GLU A 162 14.93 4.14 -20.41
CA GLU A 162 14.44 3.21 -21.44
C GLU A 162 13.97 1.88 -20.82
N LEU A 163 14.72 1.35 -19.85
CA LEU A 163 14.35 0.14 -19.12
C LEU A 163 13.02 0.30 -18.39
N GLU A 164 12.87 1.38 -17.62
CA GLU A 164 11.62 1.72 -16.93
C GLU A 164 10.45 1.83 -17.91
N GLN A 165 10.63 2.50 -19.05
CA GLN A 165 9.59 2.66 -20.06
C GLN A 165 9.20 1.34 -20.73
N GLN A 166 10.17 0.49 -21.09
CA GLN A 166 9.89 -0.80 -21.70
C GLN A 166 9.16 -1.74 -20.73
N LEU A 167 9.61 -1.80 -19.47
CA LEU A 167 8.98 -2.63 -18.45
C LEU A 167 7.57 -2.14 -18.12
N LYS A 168 7.36 -0.82 -18.07
CA LYS A 168 6.04 -0.23 -17.86
C LYS A 168 5.05 -0.61 -18.96
N LYS A 169 5.49 -0.69 -20.23
CA LYS A 169 4.64 -1.19 -21.34
C LYS A 169 4.21 -2.65 -21.16
N GLN A 170 4.96 -3.42 -20.37
CA GLN A 170 4.68 -4.83 -20.05
C GLN A 170 3.96 -4.99 -18.68
N GLY A 171 3.49 -3.88 -18.10
CA GLY A 171 2.79 -3.87 -16.81
C GLY A 171 3.71 -4.06 -15.61
N ILE A 172 5.00 -3.74 -15.74
CA ILE A 172 5.99 -3.88 -14.67
C ILE A 172 6.57 -2.51 -14.31
N ASP A 173 6.31 -2.06 -13.09
CA ASP A 173 6.97 -0.89 -12.52
C ASP A 173 8.31 -1.28 -11.87
N VAL A 174 9.27 -0.35 -11.89
CA VAL A 174 10.60 -0.56 -11.29
C VAL A 174 10.86 0.51 -10.23
N VAL A 175 11.22 0.06 -9.03
CA VAL A 175 11.59 0.93 -7.92
C VAL A 175 13.08 0.74 -7.62
N PHE A 176 13.86 1.76 -7.90
CA PHE A 176 15.29 1.78 -7.58
C PHE A 176 15.51 2.32 -6.18
N ARG A 177 16.26 1.59 -5.37
CA ARG A 177 16.75 2.05 -4.07
C ARG A 177 18.19 2.55 -4.23
N GLN A 178 18.35 3.85 -4.01
CA GLN A 178 19.62 4.56 -4.13
C GLN A 178 20.03 5.14 -2.78
N ASN A 179 21.33 5.22 -2.54
CA ASN A 179 21.87 6.03 -1.43
C ASN A 179 22.07 7.48 -1.89
N ASP A 180 22.55 8.34 -0.98
CA ASP A 180 22.73 9.77 -1.24
C ASP A 180 23.76 10.07 -2.35
N SER A 181 24.68 9.13 -2.64
CA SER A 181 25.61 9.24 -3.77
C SER A 181 25.04 8.73 -5.10
N GLY A 182 23.76 8.35 -5.13
CA GLY A 182 23.08 7.85 -6.33
C GLY A 182 23.40 6.38 -6.67
N ARG A 183 24.20 5.68 -5.86
CA ARG A 183 24.51 4.26 -6.04
C ARG A 183 23.27 3.43 -5.78
N ILE A 184 22.86 2.65 -6.78
CA ILE A 184 21.80 1.68 -6.65
C ILE A 184 22.30 0.52 -5.78
N TYR A 185 21.62 0.24 -4.68
CA TYR A 185 21.91 -0.91 -3.82
C TYR A 185 20.79 -1.95 -3.83
N GLY A 186 19.66 -1.64 -4.49
CA GLY A 186 18.59 -2.59 -4.71
C GLY A 186 17.64 -2.12 -5.80
N VAL A 187 17.01 -3.07 -6.47
CA VAL A 187 15.96 -2.85 -7.46
C VAL A 187 14.78 -3.70 -7.04
N THR A 188 13.56 -3.20 -7.23
CA THR A 188 12.33 -3.95 -6.99
C THR A 188 11.44 -3.82 -8.21
N PHE A 189 10.92 -4.94 -8.69
CA PHE A 189 10.00 -5.04 -9.80
C PHE A 189 8.59 -5.31 -9.28
N ILE A 190 7.61 -4.51 -9.71
CA ILE A 190 6.20 -4.64 -9.36
C ILE A 190 5.47 -5.08 -10.62
N ASP A 191 5.18 -6.38 -10.73
CA ASP A 191 4.42 -6.95 -11.84
C ASP A 191 2.92 -6.85 -11.54
N HIS A 192 2.23 -5.95 -12.24
CA HIS A 192 0.81 -5.68 -12.02
C HIS A 192 -0.11 -6.77 -12.57
N ASP A 193 0.34 -7.53 -13.58
CA ASP A 193 -0.42 -8.62 -14.18
C ASP A 193 -0.48 -9.82 -13.23
N SER A 194 0.68 -10.25 -12.73
CA SER A 194 0.77 -11.37 -11.78
C SER A 194 0.52 -10.94 -10.33
N ARG A 195 0.52 -9.61 -10.08
CA ARG A 195 0.43 -8.96 -8.77
C ARG A 195 1.49 -9.47 -7.80
N VAL A 196 2.73 -9.52 -8.28
CA VAL A 196 3.89 -9.97 -7.51
C VAL A 196 4.94 -8.87 -7.47
N VAL A 197 5.53 -8.70 -6.30
CA VAL A 197 6.65 -7.78 -6.07
C VAL A 197 7.90 -8.62 -5.83
N LEU A 198 8.95 -8.33 -6.59
CA LEU A 198 10.18 -9.12 -6.61
C LEU A 198 11.40 -8.20 -6.52
N ASN A 199 12.31 -8.49 -5.60
CA ASN A 199 13.67 -7.95 -5.62
C ASN A 199 14.60 -8.75 -6.55
#